data_AF-A0A2V4D4Z9-F1
#
_entry.id   AF-A0A2V4D4Z9-F1
#
_cell.length_a   1.000
_cell.length_b   1.000
_cell.length_c   1.000
_cell.angle_alpha   90.00
_cell.angle_beta   90.00
_cell.angle_gamma   90.00
#
_symmetry.space_group_name_H-M   'P 1'
#
loop_
_entity.id
_entity.type
_entity.pdbx_description
1 polymer ?
#
loop_
_entity_poly.entity_id
_entity_poly.type
_entity_poly.pdbx_seq_one_letter_code
_entity_poly.pdbx_strand_id
1 'polypeptide(L)'
;MADAEREVFVPSVEQGDGIVVGLGIFSTEKIAMSVLKDFLKRTEQMDLISAEMTRWVIDIIGHEGSSLLFRMANRRCPVCERNTFWIDLVSFNAMCYGSGCGAWIEDNIHIEEIIDCGWPPLRFLHQSPTVESAMTELGKMGARLKAAGQADSALAAKAFLEEYGEEGSLTDDVLRKMGDPKLADEGR
;
A
#
# COMPACT_ATOMS: atom_id res chain seq x y z
N MET A 1 -33.00 -18.19 -9.22
CA MET A 1 -32.03 -17.33 -8.52
C MET A 1 -30.75 -17.43 -9.32
N ALA A 2 -30.25 -16.34 -9.89
CA ALA A 2 -28.95 -16.37 -10.54
C ALA A 2 -27.92 -16.71 -9.47
N ASP A 3 -27.12 -17.75 -9.69
CA ASP A 3 -26.01 -18.08 -8.82
C ASP A 3 -25.07 -16.87 -8.86
N ALA A 4 -24.77 -16.28 -7.71
CA ALA A 4 -23.88 -15.13 -7.66
C ALA A 4 -22.51 -15.60 -8.16
N GLU A 5 -21.94 -14.91 -9.14
CA GLU A 5 -20.59 -15.20 -9.64
C GLU A 5 -19.63 -15.25 -8.46
N ARG A 6 -19.05 -16.43 -8.22
CA ARG A 6 -18.11 -16.63 -7.12
C ARG A 6 -16.74 -16.18 -7.59
N GLU A 7 -16.26 -15.09 -7.03
CA GLU A 7 -14.94 -14.55 -7.31
C GLU A 7 -13.94 -14.83 -6.19
N VAL A 8 -12.67 -14.90 -6.56
CA VAL A 8 -11.55 -14.96 -5.63
C VAL A 8 -10.47 -13.96 -6.04
N PHE A 9 -9.69 -13.52 -5.06
CA PHE A 9 -8.65 -12.52 -5.20
C PHE A 9 -7.32 -13.20 -4.87
N VAL A 10 -6.38 -13.12 -5.81
CA VAL A 10 -5.11 -13.84 -5.79
C VAL A 10 -3.98 -12.81 -5.84
N PRO A 11 -3.42 -12.41 -4.69
CA PRO A 11 -2.22 -11.61 -4.65
C PRO A 11 -0.99 -12.46 -4.94
N SER A 12 -0.07 -11.92 -5.74
CA SER A 12 1.21 -12.56 -6.07
C SER A 12 2.34 -11.55 -6.12
N VAL A 13 3.57 -12.06 -5.98
CA VAL A 13 4.81 -11.30 -6.17
C VAL A 13 5.73 -12.03 -7.14
N GLU A 14 6.50 -11.27 -7.90
CA GLU A 14 7.50 -11.78 -8.85
C GLU A 14 8.90 -11.49 -8.30
N GLN A 15 9.75 -12.51 -8.29
CA GLN A 15 11.16 -12.44 -7.89
C GLN A 15 12.07 -12.09 -9.06
N GLY A 16 13.29 -11.63 -8.79
CA GLY A 16 14.28 -11.26 -9.82
C GLY A 16 14.70 -12.39 -10.74
N ASP A 17 14.49 -13.65 -10.35
CA ASP A 17 14.69 -14.84 -11.17
C ASP A 17 13.48 -15.22 -12.04
N GLY A 18 12.40 -14.42 -11.98
CA GLY A 18 11.16 -14.63 -12.72
C GLY A 18 10.18 -15.58 -12.03
N ILE A 19 10.47 -16.06 -10.81
CA ILE A 19 9.54 -16.91 -10.06
C ILE A 19 8.38 -16.06 -9.53
N VAL A 20 7.15 -16.49 -9.85
CA VAL A 20 5.94 -15.91 -9.30
C VAL A 20 5.51 -16.70 -8.06
N VAL A 21 5.36 -16.01 -6.94
CA VAL A 21 4.92 -16.56 -5.66
C VAL A 21 3.51 -16.05 -5.37
N GLY A 22 2.54 -16.96 -5.32
CA GLY A 22 1.18 -16.67 -4.85
C GLY A 22 1.16 -16.52 -3.32
N LEU A 23 0.52 -15.46 -2.82
CA LEU A 23 0.40 -15.17 -1.39
C LEU A 23 -0.89 -15.73 -0.77
N GLY A 24 -1.74 -16.37 -1.57
CA GLY A 24 -2.98 -17.02 -1.15
C GLY A 24 -4.12 -16.81 -2.14
N ILE A 25 -5.28 -17.35 -1.80
CA ILE A 25 -6.54 -17.19 -2.54
C ILE A 25 -7.60 -16.76 -1.52
N PHE A 26 -8.23 -15.61 -1.76
CA PHE A 26 -9.12 -14.98 -0.78
C PHE A 26 -10.49 -14.70 -1.38
N SER A 27 -11.54 -14.79 -0.58
CA SER A 27 -12.92 -14.54 -1.01
C SER A 27 -13.29 -13.06 -1.10
N THR A 28 -12.41 -12.13 -0.69
CA THR A 28 -12.64 -10.69 -0.78
C THR A 28 -11.35 -9.94 -1.11
N GLU A 29 -11.48 -8.86 -1.88
CA GLU A 29 -10.35 -7.99 -2.25
C GLU A 29 -9.68 -7.38 -1.01
N LYS A 30 -10.49 -6.98 -0.03
CA LYS A 30 -10.01 -6.33 1.21
C LYS A 30 -9.02 -7.22 1.98
N ILE A 31 -9.33 -8.51 2.12
CA ILE A 31 -8.45 -9.45 2.84
C ILE A 31 -7.17 -9.69 2.01
N ALA A 32 -7.32 -9.94 0.71
CA ALA A 32 -6.19 -10.15 -0.19
C ALA A 32 -5.23 -8.96 -0.17
N MET A 33 -5.78 -7.74 -0.21
CA MET A 33 -5.03 -6.50 -0.13
C MET A 33 -4.30 -6.36 1.20
N SER A 34 -4.95 -6.68 2.33
CA SER A 34 -4.29 -6.65 3.64
C SER A 34 -3.10 -7.59 3.69
N VAL A 35 -3.26 -8.84 3.21
CA VAL A 35 -2.18 -9.82 3.16
C VAL A 35 -1.03 -9.34 2.29
N LEU A 36 -1.33 -8.80 1.10
CA LEU A 36 -0.31 -8.24 0.23
C LEU A 36 0.45 -7.10 0.92
N LYS A 37 -0.27 -6.10 1.48
CA LYS A 37 0.35 -4.97 2.19
C LYS A 37 1.24 -5.42 3.34
N ASP A 38 0.80 -6.40 4.12
CA ASP A 38 1.59 -6.92 5.24
C ASP A 38 2.81 -7.72 4.79
N PHE A 39 2.71 -8.43 3.68
CA PHE A 39 3.86 -9.07 3.03
C PHE A 39 4.86 -8.02 2.54
N LEU A 40 4.40 -6.98 1.84
CA LEU A 40 5.23 -5.91 1.27
C LEU A 40 6.02 -5.10 2.32
N LYS A 41 5.55 -5.03 3.56
CA LYS A 41 6.30 -4.41 4.68
C LYS A 41 7.61 -5.14 5.02
N ARG A 42 7.78 -6.40 4.58
CA ARG A 42 8.91 -7.27 4.95
C ARG A 42 9.89 -7.52 3.81
N THR A 43 9.72 -6.84 2.67
CA THR A 43 10.39 -7.19 1.41
C THR A 43 11.77 -6.57 1.23
N GLU A 44 12.24 -5.75 2.17
CA GLU A 44 13.58 -5.13 2.10
C GLU A 44 14.73 -6.16 2.04
N GLN A 45 14.45 -7.41 2.42
CA GLN A 45 15.40 -8.53 2.39
C GLN A 45 15.18 -9.48 1.20
N MET A 46 14.24 -9.17 0.30
CA MET A 46 13.81 -10.05 -0.79
C MET A 46 14.12 -9.40 -2.14
N ASP A 47 14.55 -10.20 -3.12
CA ASP A 47 14.76 -9.76 -4.50
C ASP A 47 13.44 -9.81 -5.28
N LEU A 48 12.52 -8.91 -4.96
CA LEU A 48 11.23 -8.82 -5.64
C LEU A 48 11.24 -7.70 -6.68
N ILE A 49 10.62 -7.93 -7.83
CA ILE A 49 10.56 -6.97 -8.94
C ILE A 49 9.15 -6.43 -9.20
N SER A 50 8.10 -7.20 -8.90
CA SER A 50 6.71 -6.73 -8.98
C SER A 50 5.77 -7.48 -8.05
N ALA A 51 4.61 -6.86 -7.78
CA ALA A 51 3.51 -7.43 -7.02
C ALA A 51 2.21 -7.15 -7.78
N GLU A 52 1.26 -8.06 -7.72
CA GLU A 52 0.01 -7.92 -8.45
C GLU A 52 -1.17 -8.51 -7.67
N MET A 53 -2.37 -8.09 -8.06
CA MET A 53 -3.61 -8.67 -7.60
C MET A 53 -4.45 -9.05 -8.79
N THR A 54 -4.85 -10.31 -8.87
CA THR A 54 -5.73 -10.80 -9.92
C THR A 54 -7.04 -11.28 -9.31
N ARG A 55 -8.16 -10.83 -9.87
CA ARG A 55 -9.49 -11.36 -9.59
C ARG A 55 -9.78 -12.52 -10.52
N TRP A 56 -10.20 -13.65 -9.99
CA TRP A 56 -10.57 -14.84 -10.75
C TRP A 56 -12.05 -15.14 -10.52
N VAL A 57 -12.79 -15.45 -11.58
CA VAL A 57 -14.17 -15.93 -11.51
C VAL A 57 -14.12 -17.46 -11.53
N ILE A 58 -14.71 -18.08 -10.51
CA ILE A 58 -14.77 -19.53 -10.36
C ILE A 58 -15.63 -20.13 -11.47
N ASP A 59 -15.25 -21.30 -11.95
CA ASP A 59 -15.91 -22.08 -13.02
C ASP A 59 -15.87 -21.43 -14.41
N ILE A 60 -15.08 -20.39 -14.62
CA ILE A 60 -14.78 -19.82 -15.94
C ILE A 60 -13.41 -20.32 -16.43
N ILE A 61 -13.36 -20.88 -17.63
CA ILE A 61 -12.13 -21.40 -18.24
C ILE A 61 -11.54 -20.35 -19.18
N GLY A 62 -10.23 -20.11 -19.04
CA GLY A 62 -9.46 -19.24 -19.93
C GLY A 62 -9.35 -17.80 -19.44
N HIS A 63 -8.75 -16.95 -20.27
CA HIS A 63 -8.42 -15.56 -19.94
C HIS A 63 -9.62 -14.70 -19.48
N GLU A 64 -10.83 -15.00 -19.94
CA GLU A 64 -12.05 -14.30 -19.53
C GLU A 64 -12.40 -14.52 -18.04
N GLY A 65 -11.89 -15.60 -17.44
CA GLY A 65 -12.07 -15.90 -16.02
C GLY A 65 -11.12 -15.14 -15.10
N SER A 66 -10.21 -14.32 -15.62
CA SER A 66 -9.23 -13.58 -14.81
C SER A 66 -9.15 -12.11 -15.21
N SER A 67 -9.07 -11.22 -14.24
CA SER A 67 -8.84 -9.79 -14.44
C SER A 67 -7.71 -9.33 -13.53
N LEU A 68 -6.65 -8.77 -14.11
CA LEU A 68 -5.63 -8.05 -13.33
C LEU A 68 -6.27 -6.78 -12.76
N LEU A 69 -6.28 -6.64 -11.44
CA LEU A 69 -6.82 -5.46 -10.76
C LEU A 69 -5.79 -4.35 -10.70
N PHE A 70 -4.56 -4.69 -10.30
CA PHE A 70 -3.44 -3.76 -10.25
C PHE A 70 -2.11 -4.50 -10.33
N ARG A 71 -1.06 -3.79 -10.74
CA ARG A 71 0.32 -4.27 -10.70
C ARG A 71 1.25 -3.17 -10.22
N MET A 72 2.02 -3.49 -9.18
CA MET A 72 3.03 -2.65 -8.58
C MET A 72 4.43 -3.08 -9.03
N ALA A 73 5.33 -2.13 -9.23
CA ALA A 73 6.74 -2.39 -9.51
C ALA A 73 7.61 -2.09 -8.28
N ASN A 74 8.61 -2.92 -8.00
CA ASN A 74 9.61 -2.58 -6.99
C ASN A 74 10.54 -1.49 -7.56
N ARG A 75 10.57 -0.33 -6.91
CA ARG A 75 11.36 0.84 -7.28
C ARG A 75 11.95 1.50 -6.04
N ARG A 76 12.98 2.31 -6.25
CA ARG A 76 13.58 3.10 -5.19
C ARG A 76 12.64 4.24 -4.77
N CYS A 77 12.31 4.33 -3.49
CA CYS A 77 11.55 5.45 -2.92
C CYS A 77 12.33 6.77 -3.03
N PRO A 78 11.74 7.86 -3.54
CA PRO A 78 12.43 9.15 -3.62
C PRO A 78 12.65 9.80 -2.24
N VAL A 79 11.89 9.38 -1.22
CA VAL A 79 11.99 9.91 0.15
C VAL A 79 13.00 9.14 0.98
N CYS A 80 12.77 7.84 1.19
CA CYS A 80 13.60 7.02 2.08
C CYS A 80 14.68 6.21 1.35
N GLU A 81 14.79 6.32 0.02
CA GLU A 81 15.78 5.66 -0.83
C GLU A 81 15.79 4.11 -0.78
N ARG A 82 14.90 3.48 -0.01
CA ARG A 82 14.72 2.02 0.03
C ARG A 82 13.98 1.54 -1.21
N ASN A 83 14.33 0.33 -1.66
CA ASN A 83 13.53 -0.39 -2.63
C ASN A 83 12.21 -0.82 -1.97
N THR A 84 11.11 -0.42 -2.58
CA THR A 84 9.75 -0.69 -2.12
C THR A 84 8.84 -0.72 -3.33
N PHE A 85 7.64 -1.23 -3.17
CA PHE A 85 6.68 -1.26 -4.26
C PHE A 85 6.08 0.12 -4.49
N TRP A 86 6.11 0.55 -5.75
CA TRP A 86 5.63 1.82 -6.29
C TRP A 86 4.76 1.55 -7.50
N ILE A 87 3.84 2.50 -7.76
CA ILE A 87 3.12 2.69 -9.01
C ILE A 87 2.26 1.49 -9.37
N ASP A 88 0.95 1.61 -9.16
CA ASP A 88 0.02 0.83 -9.95
C ASP A 88 0.03 1.34 -11.41
N LEU A 89 0.19 0.41 -12.36
CA LEU A 89 0.16 0.71 -13.80
C LEU A 89 -1.27 0.92 -14.33
N VAL A 90 -2.29 0.57 -13.53
CA VAL A 90 -3.71 0.64 -13.91
C VAL A 90 -4.36 1.92 -13.38
N SER A 91 -4.15 2.24 -12.10
CA SER A 91 -4.48 3.53 -11.49
C SER A 91 -3.19 4.15 -10.98
N PHE A 92 -2.91 5.44 -11.23
CA PHE A 92 -1.62 6.07 -10.93
C PHE A 92 -1.39 6.34 -9.43
N ASN A 93 -1.67 5.34 -8.61
CA ASN A 93 -1.53 5.35 -7.17
C ASN A 93 -0.23 4.67 -6.77
N ALA A 94 0.57 5.34 -5.95
CA ALA A 94 1.80 4.79 -5.40
C ALA A 94 1.87 5.04 -3.90
N MET A 95 2.31 4.04 -3.14
CA MET A 95 2.57 4.21 -1.71
C MET A 95 3.79 3.39 -1.30
N CYS A 96 4.70 4.02 -0.57
CA CYS A 96 5.88 3.39 0.00
C CYS A 96 5.51 2.55 1.23
N TYR A 97 5.59 1.23 1.08
CA TYR A 97 5.33 0.26 2.16
C TYR A 97 6.52 0.01 3.10
N GLY A 98 7.69 0.58 2.82
CA GLY A 98 8.85 0.51 3.70
C GLY A 98 8.56 1.06 5.11
N SER A 99 9.15 0.43 6.13
CA SER A 99 8.81 0.68 7.54
C SER A 99 8.96 2.16 7.93
N GLY A 100 7.85 2.83 8.24
CA GLY A 100 7.85 4.22 8.71
C GLY A 100 8.01 5.31 7.64
N CYS A 101 8.01 4.97 6.34
CA CYS A 101 7.99 5.99 5.29
C CYS A 101 6.56 6.44 4.97
N GLY A 102 5.75 5.58 4.34
CA GLY A 102 4.36 5.93 3.98
C GLY A 102 4.20 7.08 2.99
N ALA A 103 5.26 7.45 2.25
CA ALA A 103 5.15 8.44 1.17
C ALA A 103 4.20 7.92 0.09
N TRP A 104 3.35 8.77 -0.45
CA TRP A 104 2.31 8.37 -1.40
C TRP A 104 2.12 9.39 -2.53
N ILE A 105 1.54 8.91 -3.62
CA ILE A 105 1.11 9.64 -4.82
C ILE A 105 -0.26 9.06 -5.20
N GLU A 106 -1.25 9.88 -5.48
CA GLU A 106 -2.56 9.44 -5.96
C GLU A 106 -3.20 10.49 -6.87
N ASP A 107 -4.14 10.05 -7.71
CA ASP A 107 -4.96 10.96 -8.50
C ASP A 107 -5.82 11.84 -7.57
N ASN A 108 -5.89 13.14 -7.85
CA ASN A 108 -6.71 14.02 -7.04
C ASN A 108 -8.19 13.69 -7.22
N ILE A 109 -8.91 13.54 -6.10
CA ILE A 109 -10.31 13.13 -6.07
C ILE A 109 -11.30 14.18 -6.63
N HIS A 110 -10.83 15.38 -6.96
CA HIS A 110 -11.66 16.50 -7.41
C HIS A 110 -11.26 17.04 -8.80
N ILE A 111 -10.00 16.88 -9.21
CA ILE A 111 -9.44 17.48 -10.43
C ILE A 111 -8.57 16.45 -11.15
N GLU A 112 -9.03 15.96 -12.30
CA GLU A 112 -8.42 14.86 -13.06
C GLU A 112 -6.97 15.11 -13.53
N GLU A 113 -6.55 16.37 -13.65
CA GLU A 113 -5.20 16.75 -14.10
C GLU A 113 -4.24 17.05 -12.94
N ILE A 114 -4.67 16.81 -11.70
CA ILE A 114 -3.87 17.03 -10.51
C ILE A 114 -3.55 15.68 -9.88
N ILE A 115 -2.28 15.55 -9.49
CA ILE A 115 -1.77 14.43 -8.73
C ILE A 115 -1.42 14.94 -7.35
N ASP A 116 -2.02 14.35 -6.33
CA ASP A 116 -1.67 14.62 -4.96
C ASP A 116 -0.48 13.73 -4.56
N CYS A 117 0.43 14.29 -3.77
CA CYS A 117 1.48 13.52 -3.15
C CYS A 117 1.68 13.97 -1.70
N GLY A 118 2.05 13.01 -0.87
CA GLY A 118 2.15 13.28 0.55
C GLY A 118 3.20 12.44 1.24
N TRP A 119 3.62 12.95 2.39
CA TRP A 119 4.51 12.23 3.28
C TRP A 119 4.13 12.47 4.75
N PRO A 120 3.44 11.50 5.38
CA PRO A 120 2.85 11.67 6.72
C PRO A 120 3.82 12.10 7.83
N PRO A 121 5.06 11.56 7.92
CA PRO A 121 6.00 11.91 8.98
C PRO A 121 6.29 13.41 9.14
N LEU A 122 6.19 14.20 8.06
CA LEU A 122 6.35 15.65 8.10
C LEU A 122 5.07 16.41 7.78
N ARG A 123 3.91 15.72 7.77
CA ARG A 123 2.61 16.27 7.35
C ARG A 123 2.71 17.01 6.01
N PHE A 124 3.56 16.50 5.12
CA PHE A 124 3.75 17.09 3.79
C PHE A 124 2.60 16.66 2.90
N LEU A 125 1.98 17.64 2.23
CA LEU A 125 0.97 17.44 1.21
C LEU A 125 1.24 18.45 0.09
N HIS A 126 1.24 17.98 -1.15
CA HIS A 126 1.53 18.81 -2.31
C HIS A 126 0.78 18.31 -3.55
N GLN A 127 0.38 19.25 -4.39
CA GLN A 127 -0.31 18.99 -5.64
C GLN A 127 0.65 19.21 -6.81
N SER A 128 0.70 18.26 -7.73
CA SER A 128 1.60 18.27 -8.88
C SER A 128 0.84 17.98 -10.17
N PRO A 129 1.27 18.54 -11.31
CA PRO A 129 0.60 18.32 -12.59
C PRO A 129 0.94 16.96 -13.22
N THR A 130 2.02 16.30 -12.79
CA THR A 130 2.44 15.00 -13.32
C THR A 130 3.04 14.13 -12.21
N VAL A 131 3.10 12.81 -12.44
CA VAL A 131 3.73 11.85 -11.53
C VAL A 131 5.21 12.17 -11.35
N GLU A 132 5.91 12.58 -12.40
CA GLU A 132 7.32 12.96 -12.35
C GLU A 132 7.53 14.20 -11.48
N SER A 133 6.62 15.17 -11.55
CA SER A 133 6.64 16.34 -10.66
C SER A 133 6.42 15.92 -9.22
N ALA A 134 5.41 15.08 -8.94
CA ALA A 134 5.15 14.57 -7.60
C ALA A 134 6.36 13.81 -7.02
N MET A 135 6.98 12.94 -7.82
CA MET A 135 8.20 12.22 -7.44
C MET A 135 9.37 13.17 -7.16
N THR A 136 9.49 14.25 -7.93
CA THR A 136 10.52 15.29 -7.74
C THR A 136 10.31 16.03 -6.41
N GLU A 137 9.07 16.39 -6.08
CA GLU A 137 8.74 17.09 -4.83
C GLU A 137 8.98 16.22 -3.60
N LEU A 138 8.56 14.95 -3.64
CA LEU A 138 8.92 13.97 -2.61
C LEU A 138 10.44 13.79 -2.48
N GLY A 139 11.16 13.77 -3.61
CA GLY A 139 12.62 13.68 -3.64
C GLY A 139 13.32 14.87 -2.95
N LYS A 140 12.80 16.09 -3.12
CA LYS A 140 13.31 17.28 -2.41
C LYS A 140 13.18 17.12 -0.90
N MET A 141 12.09 16.51 -0.41
CA MET A 141 11.89 16.26 1.01
C MET A 141 12.89 15.23 1.55
N GLY A 142 13.11 14.12 0.84
CA GLY A 142 14.15 13.14 1.19
C GLY A 142 15.54 13.76 1.24
N ALA A 143 15.88 14.57 0.23
CA ALA A 143 17.18 15.25 0.15
C ALA A 143 17.42 16.23 1.32
N ARG A 144 16.38 16.98 1.73
CA ARG A 144 16.46 17.91 2.88
C ARG A 144 16.80 17.19 4.18
N LEU A 145 16.20 16.03 4.43
CA LEU A 145 16.48 15.24 5.64
C LEU A 145 17.88 14.67 5.66
N LYS A 146 18.33 14.16 4.51
CA LYS A 146 19.69 13.67 4.35
C LYS A 146 20.70 14.78 4.62
N ALA A 147 20.48 15.97 4.08
CA ALA A 147 21.32 17.14 4.32
C ALA A 147 21.32 17.59 5.79
N ALA A 148 20.20 17.39 6.51
CA ALA A 148 20.08 17.65 7.94
C ALA A 148 20.72 16.57 8.84
N GLY A 149 21.37 15.54 8.27
CA GLY A 149 21.95 14.43 9.03
C GLY A 149 20.92 13.45 9.59
N GLN A 150 19.65 13.59 9.21
CA GLN A 150 18.54 12.69 9.59
C GLN A 150 18.34 11.59 8.54
N ALA A 151 19.44 11.04 8.03
CA ALA A 151 19.43 10.00 6.99
C ALA A 151 18.86 8.66 7.46
N ASP A 152 18.72 8.46 8.78
CA ASP A 152 18.08 7.29 9.34
C ASP A 152 16.57 7.50 9.41
N SER A 153 15.85 6.90 8.45
CA SER A 153 14.38 6.79 8.49
C SER A 153 13.85 6.23 9.81
N ALA A 154 14.69 5.52 10.57
CA ALA A 154 14.42 5.10 11.94
C ALA A 154 14.20 6.28 12.88
N LEU A 155 14.92 7.40 12.78
CA LEU A 155 14.72 8.56 13.66
C LEU A 155 13.46 9.36 13.30
N ALA A 156 13.11 9.47 12.02
CA ALA A 156 11.87 10.12 11.59
C ALA A 156 10.64 9.26 11.92
N ALA A 157 10.73 7.94 11.71
CA ALA A 157 9.72 6.98 12.12
C ALA A 157 9.60 6.90 13.65
N LYS A 158 10.71 6.99 14.38
CA LYS A 158 10.73 6.99 15.85
C LYS A 158 10.22 8.31 16.43
N ALA A 159 10.52 9.46 15.82
CA ALA A 159 9.91 10.74 16.18
C ALA A 159 8.40 10.73 15.90
N PHE A 160 7.95 10.16 14.78
CA PHE A 160 6.53 9.98 14.47
C PHE A 160 5.84 8.99 15.44
N LEU A 161 6.51 7.89 15.82
CA LEU A 161 6.01 6.93 16.82
C LEU A 161 6.12 7.46 18.26
N GLU A 162 7.04 8.36 18.58
CA GLU A 162 7.10 9.03 19.88
C GLU A 162 6.05 10.15 19.97
N GLU A 163 5.68 10.76 18.84
CA GLU A 163 4.63 11.80 18.77
C GLU A 163 3.21 11.21 18.62
N TYR A 164 3.04 10.04 17.99
CA TYR A 164 1.73 9.41 17.69
C TYR A 164 1.63 7.90 17.98
N GLY A 165 2.69 7.25 18.46
CA GLY A 165 2.75 5.79 18.61
C GLY A 165 2.21 5.23 19.93
N GLU A 166 1.50 6.04 20.72
CA GLU A 166 0.67 5.55 21.83
C GLU A 166 -0.82 5.67 21.54
N GLU A 167 -1.29 5.20 20.39
CA GLU A 167 -2.71 4.87 20.18
C GLU A 167 -2.84 3.90 19.00
N GLY A 168 -2.66 2.60 19.26
CA GLY A 168 -2.76 1.63 18.17
C GLY A 168 -2.50 0.15 18.49
N SER A 169 -2.14 -0.23 19.73
CA SER A 169 -2.36 -1.62 20.10
C SER A 169 -3.86 -1.77 20.33
N LEU A 170 -4.56 -2.43 19.41
CA LEU A 170 -5.88 -2.98 19.68
C LEU A 170 -5.74 -3.88 20.91
N THR A 171 -6.00 -3.33 22.09
CA THR A 171 -5.95 -4.11 23.32
C THR A 171 -7.01 -5.20 23.24
N ASP A 172 -6.77 -6.34 23.89
CA ASP A 172 -7.70 -7.49 23.89
C ASP A 172 -9.13 -7.08 24.27
N ASP A 173 -9.30 -5.97 24.99
CA ASP A 173 -10.59 -5.38 25.33
C ASP A 173 -11.34 -4.74 24.14
N VAL A 174 -10.63 -4.20 23.14
CA VAL A 174 -11.23 -3.67 21.90
C VAL A 174 -11.68 -4.80 20.98
N LEU A 175 -10.86 -5.85 20.86
CA LEU A 175 -11.22 -7.08 20.14
C LEU A 175 -12.43 -7.78 20.78
N ARG A 176 -12.52 -7.75 22.11
CA ARG A 176 -13.67 -8.29 22.85
C ARG A 176 -14.96 -7.49 22.66
N LYS A 177 -14.87 -6.15 22.54
CA LYS A 177 -16.02 -5.27 22.27
C LYS A 177 -16.54 -5.34 20.84
N MET A 178 -15.67 -5.58 19.86
CA MET A 178 -16.07 -5.74 18.46
C MET A 178 -16.73 -7.10 18.16
N GLY A 179 -16.58 -8.09 19.05
CA GLY A 179 -17.15 -9.42 18.91
C GLY A 179 -18.53 -9.63 19.56
N ASP A 180 -19.09 -8.62 20.24
CA ASP A 180 -20.36 -8.76 20.97
C ASP A 180 -21.52 -8.06 20.21
N PRO A 181 -22.40 -8.81 19.52
CA PRO A 181 -23.44 -8.23 18.66
C PRO A 181 -24.55 -7.48 19.44
N LYS A 182 -24.51 -7.42 20.78
CA LYS A 182 -25.51 -6.73 21.59
C LYS A 182 -25.23 -5.26 21.88
N LEU A 183 -24.04 -4.74 21.55
CA LEU A 183 -23.66 -3.33 21.81
C LEU A 183 -23.77 -2.42 20.57
N ALA A 184 -24.15 -2.95 19.42
CA ALA A 184 -24.27 -2.18 18.17
C ALA A 184 -25.60 -1.41 18.03
N ASP A 185 -26.54 -1.55 18.98
CA ASP A 185 -27.92 -1.05 18.84
C ASP A 185 -28.32 0.04 19.85
N GLU A 186 -27.36 0.61 20.60
CA GLU A 186 -27.62 1.69 21.58
C GLU A 186 -26.97 3.01 21.18
N GLY A 187 -27.37 3.57 20.04
CA GLY A 187 -26.88 4.89 19.62
C GLY A 187 -27.66 5.53 18.49
N ARG A 188 -28.91 5.92 18.77
CA ARG A 188 -29.65 6.93 17.99
C ARG A 188 -29.88 8.16 18.87
#